data_AF-A0A9Q1AGW9-F1
#
_entry.id   AF-A0A9Q1AGW9-F1
#
_cell.length_a   1.000
_cell.length_b   1.000
_cell.length_c   1.000
_cell.angle_alpha   90.00
_cell.angle_beta   90.00
_cell.angle_gamma   90.00
#
_symmetry.space_group_name_H-M   'P 1'
#
loop_
_entity.id
_entity.type
_entity.pdbx_description
1 polymer ?
#
loop_
_entity_poly.entity_id
_entity_poly.type
_entity_poly.pdbx_seq_one_letter_code
_entity_poly.pdbx_strand_id
1 'polypeptide(L)'
;MGEEKLAPDPYVLLMKDQKLICRTQCLNPPAELPQCWSLSDIVPRARVHILGDLPHCFLSPAPESSRDRSEWGRFLTYLQKKDSVGIAKVKSSQFYILPPDKDSNFSHVQVAYRVEKTCSGSDGQEHCVDNGFPSDRFQGSIENHHGRNTATETCRRHQPLAVKQVPPLKKNYAQAHPSYLETLGQVHYAWIFGAIAELVDNSRDAEATRMDISIEEIYSKRAGKEIPMLSVIDDGHGMTHEEVEKMVCFGHKKPEVDDPDYIGRFGVGFKTGAMRLGRDALVITQTNDSRSIAFLSQSLNEGKDNLEIPIVSYRRKGQYMEIDTSVQLEALAKHNLKVIKDFSPFDKYLIGAKAGLFRENNTGTQIYIWNLDEWGSQYCLEWDRGLTGGSSFHKGDIMIRSRRLRSRPGQISKKVCLDYSLRSYLEVIFLVPRIRIYLQGSLVKSRPLAKYLNQTSEVSGNIIGKHVHLTLGRSQLEFEHANCGIFLYWHGRLIEVNFCFMMFLYPLQLVTVAFLCVFIFLILYPIFFNDIGVN
;
A
#
# COMPACT_ATOMS: atom_id res chain seq x y z
N MET A 1 12.16 39.69 -6.84
CA MET A 1 12.47 38.62 -7.80
C MET A 1 11.19 37.81 -7.99
N GLY A 2 10.87 37.38 -9.20
CA GLY A 2 9.63 36.66 -9.47
C GLY A 2 9.71 35.21 -8.99
N GLU A 3 8.61 34.68 -8.45
CA GLU A 3 8.45 33.25 -8.27
C GLU A 3 8.13 32.63 -9.63
N GLU A 4 8.96 31.68 -10.08
CA GLU A 4 8.58 30.81 -11.18
C GLU A 4 7.41 29.93 -10.73
N LYS A 5 6.23 30.17 -11.30
CA LYS A 5 5.17 29.16 -11.27
C LYS A 5 5.73 27.92 -11.97
N LEU A 6 5.96 26.84 -11.24
CA LEU A 6 6.14 25.54 -11.86
C LEU A 6 4.95 25.31 -12.78
N ALA A 7 5.23 25.10 -14.07
CA ALA A 7 4.21 24.67 -15.01
C ALA A 7 3.60 23.35 -14.53
N PRO A 8 2.30 23.09 -14.77
CA PRO A 8 1.73 21.78 -14.49
C PRO A 8 2.54 20.71 -15.23
N ASP A 9 2.89 19.63 -14.53
CA ASP A 9 3.66 18.52 -15.09
C ASP A 9 2.99 18.03 -16.39
N PRO A 10 3.63 18.19 -17.57
CA PRO A 10 2.93 18.12 -18.84
C PRO A 10 2.67 16.67 -19.28
N TYR A 11 2.81 15.68 -18.41
CA TYR A 11 2.75 14.27 -18.78
C TYR A 11 1.41 13.60 -18.40
N VAL A 12 0.94 12.74 -19.31
CA VAL A 12 -0.31 12.00 -19.21
C VAL A 12 -0.04 10.52 -19.47
N LEU A 13 -0.50 9.66 -18.56
CA LEU A 13 -0.55 8.21 -18.77
C LEU A 13 -1.81 7.86 -19.57
N LEU A 14 -1.65 7.58 -20.86
CA LEU A 14 -2.76 7.12 -21.70
C LEU A 14 -2.93 5.61 -21.54
N MET A 15 -4.11 5.18 -21.14
CA MET A 15 -4.42 3.77 -20.84
C MET A 15 -5.66 3.27 -21.56
N LYS A 16 -5.77 1.94 -21.70
CA LYS A 16 -7.01 1.25 -22.01
C LYS A 16 -7.08 -0.06 -21.23
N ASP A 17 -8.25 -0.36 -20.68
CA ASP A 17 -8.54 -1.62 -19.96
C ASP A 17 -7.49 -1.92 -18.85
N GLN A 18 -7.17 -0.88 -18.08
CA GLN A 18 -6.11 -0.83 -17.04
C GLN A 18 -4.70 -1.21 -17.52
N LYS A 19 -4.39 -1.03 -18.81
CA LYS A 19 -3.05 -1.21 -19.39
C LYS A 19 -2.57 0.10 -19.99
N LEU A 20 -1.34 0.48 -19.67
CA LEU A 20 -0.65 1.60 -20.32
C LEU A 20 -0.54 1.34 -21.82
N ILE A 21 -0.92 2.34 -22.62
CA ILE A 21 -0.63 2.44 -24.06
C ILE A 21 0.69 3.18 -24.23
N CYS A 22 0.80 4.37 -23.61
CA CYS A 22 2.02 5.17 -23.59
C CYS A 22 1.93 6.26 -22.51
N ARG A 23 3.08 6.65 -21.93
CA ARG A 23 3.23 7.96 -21.29
C ARG A 23 3.40 9.00 -22.40
N THR A 24 2.63 10.09 -22.36
CA THR A 24 2.63 11.12 -23.39
C THR A 24 2.88 12.49 -22.79
N GLN A 25 3.49 13.40 -23.56
CA GLN A 25 3.59 14.80 -23.23
C GLN A 25 2.45 15.56 -23.88
N CYS A 26 1.69 16.32 -23.10
CA CYS A 26 0.60 17.17 -23.54
C CYS A 26 1.13 18.57 -23.91
N LEU A 27 0.86 18.98 -25.15
CA LEU A 27 1.15 20.31 -25.68
C LEU A 27 -0.17 21.10 -25.76
N ASN A 28 -0.14 22.36 -25.33
CA ASN A 28 -1.31 23.22 -25.13
C ASN A 28 -2.37 22.59 -24.19
N PRO A 29 -2.00 22.20 -22.95
CA PRO A 29 -2.91 21.51 -22.04
C PRO A 29 -4.09 22.40 -21.59
N PRO A 30 -5.24 21.81 -21.22
CA PRO A 30 -6.28 22.48 -20.45
C PRO A 30 -5.75 23.03 -19.11
N ALA A 31 -6.46 24.01 -18.54
CA ALA A 31 -6.12 24.64 -17.26
C ALA A 31 -6.09 23.65 -16.06
N GLU A 32 -6.84 22.55 -16.15
CA GLU A 32 -6.64 21.35 -15.33
C GLU A 32 -6.32 20.17 -16.26
N LEU A 33 -5.09 19.64 -16.18
CA LEU A 33 -4.66 18.46 -16.93
C LEU A 33 -4.65 17.23 -16.00
N PRO A 34 -5.53 16.23 -16.19
CA PRO A 34 -5.44 14.99 -15.44
C PRO A 34 -4.25 14.15 -15.92
N GLN A 35 -3.37 13.71 -15.01
CA GLN A 35 -2.18 12.92 -15.34
C GLN A 35 -2.48 11.48 -15.81
N CYS A 36 -3.73 11.00 -15.76
CA CYS A 36 -4.09 9.65 -16.18
C CYS A 36 -5.41 9.66 -16.97
N TRP A 37 -5.37 9.20 -18.22
CA TRP A 37 -6.50 9.16 -19.13
C TRP A 37 -6.78 7.70 -19.53
N SER A 38 -7.76 7.07 -18.88
CA SER A 38 -8.26 5.76 -19.32
C SER A 38 -9.33 5.94 -20.39
N LEU A 39 -9.12 5.31 -21.55
CA LEU A 39 -10.11 5.23 -22.62
C LEU A 39 -11.31 4.38 -22.17
N SER A 40 -12.50 4.98 -22.09
CA SER A 40 -13.76 4.26 -21.86
C SER A 40 -14.23 3.59 -23.16
N ASP A 41 -14.14 4.32 -24.28
CA ASP A 41 -14.72 3.92 -25.55
C ASP A 41 -13.77 4.20 -26.72
N ILE A 42 -13.94 3.48 -27.82
CA ILE A 42 -13.40 3.87 -29.14
C ILE A 42 -14.54 3.73 -30.14
N VAL A 43 -14.93 4.84 -30.77
CA VAL A 43 -16.12 4.92 -31.64
C VAL A 43 -15.79 5.49 -33.01
N PRO A 44 -16.51 5.14 -34.10
CA PRO A 44 -16.34 5.79 -35.39
C PRO A 44 -16.53 7.31 -35.29
N ARG A 45 -15.64 8.10 -35.93
CA ARG A 45 -15.62 9.57 -35.90
C ARG A 45 -16.97 10.19 -36.27
N ALA A 46 -17.66 9.58 -37.23
CA ALA A 46 -19.00 9.95 -37.69
C ALA A 46 -20.10 9.89 -36.59
N ARG A 47 -19.85 9.30 -35.41
CA ARG A 47 -20.77 9.32 -34.26
C ARG A 47 -20.51 10.46 -33.27
N VAL A 48 -19.49 11.28 -33.48
CA VAL A 48 -19.08 12.35 -32.54
C VAL A 48 -19.22 13.71 -33.22
N HIS A 49 -20.47 14.18 -33.33
CA HIS A 49 -20.81 15.38 -34.10
C HIS A 49 -20.30 16.71 -33.51
N ILE A 50 -19.78 16.71 -32.27
CA ILE A 50 -19.47 17.92 -31.49
C ILE A 50 -17.96 18.19 -31.44
N LEU A 51 -17.18 17.74 -32.43
CA LEU A 51 -15.71 17.83 -32.42
C LEU A 51 -15.13 19.14 -32.99
N GLY A 52 -15.93 19.90 -33.76
CA GLY A 52 -15.46 21.13 -34.43
C GLY A 52 -15.34 22.34 -33.51
N ASP A 53 -16.23 22.46 -32.52
CA ASP A 53 -16.36 23.64 -31.66
C ASP A 53 -15.62 23.49 -30.31
N LEU A 54 -14.83 22.42 -30.15
CA LEU A 54 -14.12 22.11 -28.90
C LEU A 54 -12.65 22.55 -28.97
N PRO A 55 -12.08 23.08 -27.87
CA PRO A 55 -10.65 23.37 -27.80
C PRO A 55 -9.81 22.09 -28.00
N HIS A 56 -8.60 22.29 -28.53
CA HIS A 56 -7.67 21.22 -28.84
C HIS A 56 -6.38 21.31 -28.02
N CYS A 57 -5.84 20.14 -27.68
CA CYS A 57 -4.47 19.93 -27.23
C CYS A 57 -3.83 18.82 -28.08
N PHE A 58 -2.53 18.57 -27.92
CA PHE A 58 -1.85 17.48 -28.61
C PHE A 58 -1.14 16.57 -27.61
N LEU A 59 -1.08 15.27 -27.89
CA LEU A 59 -0.27 14.30 -27.15
C LEU A 59 0.88 13.79 -28.01
N SER A 60 2.12 13.91 -27.54
CA SER A 60 3.32 13.34 -28.16
C SER A 60 3.85 12.17 -27.30
N PRO A 61 4.33 11.05 -27.87
CA PRO A 61 4.75 9.90 -27.09
C PRO A 61 6.09 10.13 -26.38
N ALA A 62 6.11 9.90 -25.06
CA ALA A 62 7.30 9.87 -24.22
C ALA A 62 7.48 8.44 -23.63
N PRO A 63 7.73 7.42 -24.48
CA PRO A 63 7.70 6.02 -24.07
C PRO A 63 8.90 5.65 -23.21
N GLU A 64 8.64 5.05 -22.06
CA GLU A 64 9.66 4.60 -21.10
C GLU A 64 10.25 3.24 -21.50
N SER A 65 9.50 2.44 -22.27
CA SER A 65 9.94 1.16 -22.80
C SER A 65 9.71 1.00 -24.31
N SER A 66 10.35 -0.02 -24.90
CA SER A 66 10.11 -0.44 -26.28
C SER A 66 8.68 -0.95 -26.50
N ARG A 67 8.02 -1.45 -25.46
CA ARG A 67 6.61 -1.86 -25.48
C ARG A 67 5.70 -0.66 -25.68
N ASP A 68 5.89 0.42 -24.93
CA ASP A 68 5.00 1.60 -25.00
C ASP A 68 5.09 2.27 -26.37
N ARG A 69 6.31 2.32 -26.94
CA ARG A 69 6.53 2.77 -28.33
C ARG A 69 5.77 1.90 -29.35
N SER A 70 5.67 0.59 -29.10
CA SER A 70 4.90 -0.34 -29.94
C SER A 70 3.40 -0.16 -29.77
N GLU A 71 2.89 -0.14 -28.54
CA GLU A 71 1.46 0.01 -28.25
C GLU A 71 0.91 1.37 -28.68
N TRP A 72 1.68 2.46 -28.54
CA TRP A 72 1.36 3.77 -29.14
C TRP A 72 1.14 3.68 -30.65
N GLY A 73 2.09 3.07 -31.37
CA GLY A 73 2.00 2.90 -32.82
C GLY A 73 0.81 2.02 -33.22
N ARG A 74 0.56 0.92 -32.49
CA ARG A 74 -0.60 0.03 -32.69
C ARG A 74 -1.93 0.77 -32.46
N PHE A 75 -2.02 1.57 -31.41
CA PHE A 75 -3.19 2.35 -31.05
C PHE A 75 -3.52 3.42 -32.12
N LEU A 76 -2.56 4.25 -32.51
CA LEU A 76 -2.79 5.26 -33.54
C LEU A 76 -3.07 4.65 -34.93
N THR A 77 -2.40 3.54 -35.26
CA THR A 77 -2.72 2.75 -36.46
C THR A 77 -4.16 2.22 -36.43
N TYR A 78 -4.67 1.82 -35.26
CA TYR A 78 -6.05 1.35 -35.11
C TYR A 78 -7.06 2.49 -35.32
N LEU A 79 -6.86 3.65 -34.67
CA LEU A 79 -7.74 4.82 -34.85
C LEU A 79 -7.79 5.25 -36.32
N GLN A 80 -6.61 5.41 -36.95
CA GLN A 80 -6.47 5.81 -38.36
C GLN A 80 -7.16 4.81 -39.32
N LYS A 81 -6.91 3.50 -39.17
CA LYS A 81 -7.49 2.46 -40.05
C LYS A 81 -8.98 2.23 -39.86
N LYS A 82 -9.59 2.79 -38.81
CA LYS A 82 -11.03 2.65 -38.51
C LYS A 82 -11.80 3.98 -38.56
N ASP A 83 -11.14 5.09 -38.92
CA ASP A 83 -11.62 6.47 -38.73
C ASP A 83 -12.37 6.61 -37.40
N SER A 84 -11.68 6.26 -36.31
CA SER A 84 -12.27 6.14 -34.98
C SER A 84 -11.60 7.09 -34.00
N VAL A 85 -12.40 7.58 -33.06
CA VAL A 85 -12.02 8.51 -31.99
C VAL A 85 -11.97 7.73 -30.68
N GLY A 86 -10.86 7.84 -29.95
CA GLY A 86 -10.73 7.31 -28.59
C GLY A 86 -11.32 8.31 -27.58
N ILE A 87 -12.20 7.85 -26.68
CA ILE A 87 -12.84 8.71 -25.68
C ILE A 87 -12.29 8.35 -24.28
N ALA A 88 -11.70 9.33 -23.60
CA ALA A 88 -11.37 9.24 -22.18
C ALA A 88 -12.23 10.24 -21.38
N LYS A 89 -12.76 9.81 -20.24
CA LYS A 89 -13.61 10.63 -19.36
C LYS A 89 -12.97 10.67 -17.98
N VAL A 90 -12.67 11.87 -17.48
CA VAL A 90 -11.92 12.06 -16.23
C VAL A 90 -12.52 13.26 -15.47
N LYS A 91 -13.15 13.00 -14.32
CA LYS A 91 -13.97 13.99 -13.58
C LYS A 91 -15.01 14.64 -14.52
N SER A 92 -15.16 15.97 -14.48
CA SER A 92 -16.01 16.76 -15.38
C SER A 92 -15.36 17.07 -16.75
N SER A 93 -14.28 16.37 -17.13
CA SER A 93 -13.60 16.55 -18.42
C SER A 93 -13.77 15.33 -19.33
N GLN A 94 -13.97 15.57 -20.63
CA GLN A 94 -13.99 14.53 -21.66
C GLN A 94 -12.97 14.86 -22.75
N PHE A 95 -12.18 13.87 -23.15
CA PHE A 95 -11.09 13.96 -24.11
C PHE A 95 -11.35 13.03 -25.29
N TYR A 96 -11.23 13.56 -26.50
CA TYR A 96 -11.55 12.89 -27.76
C TYR A 96 -10.28 12.82 -28.62
N ILE A 97 -9.55 11.72 -28.52
CA ILE A 97 -8.32 11.45 -29.26
C ILE A 97 -8.68 11.14 -30.72
N LEU A 98 -8.29 12.03 -31.62
CA LEU A 98 -8.70 11.97 -33.03
C LEU A 98 -7.84 10.95 -33.82
N PRO A 99 -8.38 10.34 -34.88
CA PRO A 99 -7.56 9.53 -35.78
C PRO A 99 -6.57 10.45 -36.52
N PRO A 100 -5.26 10.15 -36.50
CA PRO A 100 -4.26 10.99 -37.16
C PRO A 100 -4.33 10.86 -38.68
N ASP A 101 -3.93 11.90 -39.40
CA ASP A 101 -3.91 11.94 -40.87
C ASP A 101 -3.07 10.80 -41.48
N LYS A 102 -3.39 10.43 -42.73
CA LYS A 102 -2.82 9.25 -43.39
C LYS A 102 -1.29 9.28 -43.49
N ASP A 103 -0.72 10.47 -43.65
CA ASP A 103 0.72 10.71 -43.80
C ASP A 103 1.41 11.01 -42.46
N SER A 104 0.72 10.85 -41.32
CA SER A 104 1.28 11.08 -39.99
C SER A 104 2.34 10.04 -39.61
N ASN A 105 3.47 10.54 -39.11
CA ASN A 105 4.55 9.73 -38.54
C ASN A 105 4.32 9.32 -37.06
N PHE A 106 3.11 9.53 -36.52
CA PHE A 106 2.72 9.24 -35.13
C PHE A 106 3.55 9.97 -34.05
N SER A 107 4.28 11.04 -34.41
CA SER A 107 5.01 11.90 -33.46
C SER A 107 4.11 12.69 -32.51
N HIS A 108 2.85 12.89 -32.89
CA HIS A 108 1.81 13.50 -32.07
C HIS A 108 0.43 13.07 -32.56
N VAL A 109 -0.59 13.28 -31.71
CA VAL A 109 -2.01 13.12 -32.05
C VAL A 109 -2.81 14.30 -31.49
N GLN A 110 -3.78 14.79 -32.26
CA GLN A 110 -4.70 15.86 -31.83
C GLN A 110 -5.79 15.30 -30.91
N VAL A 111 -6.11 16.05 -29.87
CA VAL A 111 -7.18 15.72 -28.91
C VAL A 111 -8.10 16.92 -28.75
N ALA A 112 -9.37 16.78 -29.13
CA ALA A 112 -10.41 17.73 -28.75
C ALA A 112 -10.87 17.45 -27.32
N TYR A 113 -11.23 18.47 -26.55
CA TYR A 113 -11.67 18.27 -25.16
C TYR A 113 -12.80 19.21 -24.73
N ARG A 114 -13.57 18.76 -23.74
CA ARG A 114 -14.57 19.56 -23.03
C ARG A 114 -14.26 19.53 -21.53
N VAL A 115 -14.35 20.68 -20.87
CA VAL A 115 -14.32 20.80 -19.40
C VAL A 115 -15.62 21.43 -18.95
N GLU A 116 -16.42 20.70 -18.17
CA GLU A 116 -17.68 21.19 -17.61
C GLU A 116 -17.42 21.86 -16.24
N LYS A 117 -17.76 23.15 -16.12
CA LYS A 117 -17.62 23.93 -14.89
C LYS A 117 -18.71 23.54 -13.89
N THR A 118 -18.31 23.14 -12.69
CA THR A 118 -19.20 22.84 -11.57
C THR A 118 -19.72 24.13 -10.90
N CYS A 119 -20.75 24.74 -11.49
CA CYS A 119 -21.46 25.86 -10.86
C CYS A 119 -22.33 25.37 -9.69
N SER A 120 -22.20 26.02 -8.52
CA SER A 120 -22.98 25.71 -7.32
C SER A 120 -23.98 26.83 -6.98
N GLY A 121 -25.27 26.57 -7.17
CA GLY A 121 -26.36 27.46 -6.72
C GLY A 121 -27.26 27.98 -7.84
N SER A 122 -28.57 28.01 -7.56
CA SER A 122 -29.65 28.63 -8.33
C SER A 122 -29.39 30.13 -8.58
N ASP A 123 -29.97 30.80 -9.58
CA ASP A 123 -31.39 30.78 -9.98
C ASP A 123 -31.63 31.26 -11.43
N GLY A 124 -32.88 31.10 -11.91
CA GLY A 124 -33.49 31.99 -12.90
C GLY A 124 -33.24 31.74 -14.40
N GLN A 125 -34.29 31.89 -15.20
CA GLN A 125 -34.21 32.14 -16.64
C GLN A 125 -33.90 33.63 -16.87
N GLU A 126 -33.11 33.98 -17.90
CA GLU A 126 -33.62 34.78 -19.03
C GLU A 126 -32.63 34.86 -20.21
N HIS A 127 -33.00 35.60 -21.26
CA HIS A 127 -32.44 35.54 -22.61
C HIS A 127 -31.25 36.50 -22.87
N CYS A 128 -30.53 36.22 -23.96
CA CYS A 128 -29.36 36.96 -24.43
C CYS A 128 -29.65 38.42 -24.84
N VAL A 129 -28.74 39.34 -24.51
CA VAL A 129 -28.43 40.54 -25.33
C VAL A 129 -26.89 40.68 -25.39
N ASP A 130 -26.41 41.35 -26.45
CA ASP A 130 -25.03 41.34 -26.96
C ASP A 130 -24.31 42.70 -26.80
N ASN A 131 -23.01 42.74 -27.14
CA ASN A 131 -22.12 43.89 -27.40
C ASN A 131 -21.26 44.49 -26.26
N GLY A 132 -19.95 44.54 -26.52
CA GLY A 132 -19.29 45.84 -26.74
C GLY A 132 -18.39 46.43 -25.64
N PHE A 133 -17.06 46.26 -25.78
CA PHE A 133 -16.06 47.29 -25.42
C PHE A 133 -16.21 48.52 -26.36
N PRO A 134 -15.73 49.77 -26.05
CA PRO A 134 -14.37 50.04 -25.52
C PRO A 134 -14.08 51.37 -24.73
N SER A 135 -12.86 51.44 -24.15
CA SER A 135 -11.98 52.64 -24.00
C SER A 135 -12.46 53.86 -23.17
N ASP A 136 -11.68 54.90 -22.83
CA ASP A 136 -10.22 55.14 -22.86
C ASP A 136 -9.78 56.08 -21.69
N ARG A 137 -8.52 56.54 -21.69
CA ARG A 137 -7.90 57.46 -20.70
C ARG A 137 -8.62 58.81 -20.54
N PHE A 138 -8.33 59.49 -19.42
CA PHE A 138 -7.83 60.87 -19.46
C PHE A 138 -6.79 61.14 -18.35
N GLN A 139 -6.30 62.37 -18.18
CA GLN A 139 -4.93 62.63 -17.69
C GLN A 139 -4.76 63.99 -16.97
N GLY A 140 -3.93 64.04 -15.91
CA GLY A 140 -3.49 65.26 -15.21
C GLY A 140 -4.19 65.49 -13.86
N SER A 141 -3.73 66.37 -12.96
CA SER A 141 -2.49 67.18 -12.90
C SER A 141 -2.36 67.78 -11.47
N ILE A 142 -1.25 67.58 -10.75
CA ILE A 142 -0.15 68.55 -10.50
C ILE A 142 -0.47 69.69 -9.50
N GLU A 143 0.50 69.93 -8.59
CA GLU A 143 0.63 71.04 -7.62
C GLU A 143 -0.32 71.07 -6.39
N ASN A 144 -0.02 71.76 -5.28
CA ASN A 144 1.15 72.59 -4.92
C ASN A 144 1.76 72.20 -3.53
N HIS A 145 1.93 73.13 -2.58
CA HIS A 145 2.76 73.02 -1.36
C HIS A 145 2.14 73.54 -0.03
N HIS A 146 2.83 73.20 1.07
CA HIS A 146 2.97 73.93 2.35
C HIS A 146 1.89 73.81 3.45
N GLY A 147 2.34 74.00 4.70
CA GLY A 147 1.53 74.01 5.94
C GLY A 147 2.13 73.12 7.05
N ARG A 148 2.93 73.68 7.96
CA ARG A 148 3.59 72.92 9.05
C ARG A 148 3.16 73.38 10.45
N ASN A 149 2.91 72.40 11.31
CA ASN A 149 2.87 72.42 12.78
C ASN A 149 1.66 73.01 13.55
N THR A 150 1.19 72.17 14.48
CA THR A 150 0.76 72.46 15.87
C THR A 150 -0.41 73.41 16.17
N ALA A 151 -1.53 72.81 16.57
CA ALA A 151 -2.19 73.13 17.83
C ALA A 151 -2.71 71.83 18.50
N THR A 152 -2.86 71.87 19.83
CA THR A 152 -3.41 70.78 20.66
C THR A 152 -4.90 70.54 20.43
N GLU A 153 -5.37 69.29 20.53
CA GLU A 153 -6.66 69.05 21.19
C GLU A 153 -6.85 67.63 21.78
N THR A 154 -7.89 67.52 22.61
CA THR A 154 -8.18 66.49 23.62
C THR A 154 -8.29 65.04 23.15
N CYS A 155 -7.94 64.10 24.04
CA CYS A 155 -8.19 62.67 23.87
C CYS A 155 -9.70 62.34 23.87
N ARG A 156 -10.19 61.65 22.83
CA ARG A 156 -11.41 60.84 22.87
C ARG A 156 -11.09 59.39 22.50
N ARG A 157 -11.36 58.46 23.43
CA ARG A 157 -11.19 57.01 23.23
C ARG A 157 -11.85 56.56 21.92
N HIS A 158 -11.05 56.10 20.97
CA HIS A 158 -11.56 55.27 19.89
C HIS A 158 -11.62 53.82 20.39
N GLN A 159 -12.67 53.09 20.02
CA GLN A 159 -12.75 51.66 20.24
C GLN A 159 -11.66 50.96 19.41
N PRO A 160 -11.09 49.83 19.86
CA PRO A 160 -10.26 49.00 19.00
C PRO A 160 -11.09 48.56 17.79
N LEU A 161 -10.71 48.96 16.58
CA LEU A 161 -11.31 48.37 15.38
C LEU A 161 -11.06 46.86 15.44
N ALA A 162 -12.13 46.08 15.28
CA ALA A 162 -12.03 44.63 15.25
C ALA A 162 -11.10 44.23 14.09
N VAL A 163 -9.94 43.69 14.43
CA VAL A 163 -9.03 43.07 13.45
C VAL A 163 -9.84 41.94 12.80
N LYS A 164 -10.19 42.11 11.52
CA LYS A 164 -10.80 41.04 10.73
C LYS A 164 -9.83 39.87 10.77
N GLN A 165 -10.19 38.82 11.50
CA GLN A 165 -9.42 37.58 11.49
C GLN A 165 -9.39 37.09 10.05
N VAL A 166 -8.20 37.04 9.46
CA VAL A 166 -7.99 36.43 8.15
C VAL A 166 -8.46 34.98 8.28
N PRO A 167 -9.41 34.52 7.45
CA PRO A 167 -9.87 33.14 7.51
C PRO A 167 -8.67 32.20 7.44
N PRO A 168 -8.58 31.15 8.29
CA PRO A 168 -7.41 30.29 8.32
C PRO A 168 -7.15 29.73 6.92
N LEU A 169 -5.95 30.01 6.39
CA LEU A 169 -5.54 29.62 5.04
C LEU A 169 -5.93 28.16 4.79
N LYS A 170 -6.72 27.93 3.74
CA LYS A 170 -7.28 26.61 3.43
C LYS A 170 -6.17 25.62 3.09
N LYS A 171 -5.68 24.91 4.12
CA LYS A 171 -4.67 23.86 4.00
C LYS A 171 -5.27 22.69 3.22
N ASN A 172 -4.62 22.32 2.13
CA ASN A 172 -4.94 21.10 1.39
C ASN A 172 -4.26 19.93 2.11
N TYR A 173 -5.03 19.06 2.74
CA TYR A 173 -4.57 17.80 3.29
C TYR A 173 -4.83 16.67 2.29
N ALA A 174 -3.96 15.67 2.25
CA ALA A 174 -4.21 14.44 1.49
C ALA A 174 -5.43 13.69 2.08
N GLN A 175 -6.24 13.09 1.23
CA GLN A 175 -7.42 12.30 1.61
C GLN A 175 -7.29 10.88 1.05
N ALA A 176 -7.64 9.89 1.86
CA ALA A 176 -7.61 8.48 1.46
C ALA A 176 -9.02 8.02 1.05
N HIS A 177 -9.22 7.83 -0.26
CA HIS A 177 -10.39 7.15 -0.79
C HIS A 177 -10.33 5.65 -0.41
N PRO A 178 -11.44 4.98 -0.08
CA PRO A 178 -11.45 3.58 0.38
C PRO A 178 -10.69 2.56 -0.48
N SER A 179 -10.65 2.74 -1.81
CA SER A 179 -9.89 1.87 -2.73
C SER A 179 -8.37 1.87 -2.47
N TYR A 180 -7.85 2.80 -1.67
CA TYR A 180 -6.46 2.78 -1.23
C TYR A 180 -6.12 1.51 -0.41
N LEU A 181 -7.10 0.92 0.30
CA LEU A 181 -6.93 -0.37 0.98
C LEU A 181 -6.61 -1.50 -0.02
N GLU A 182 -7.29 -1.54 -1.16
CA GLU A 182 -7.05 -2.53 -2.23
C GLU A 182 -5.68 -2.30 -2.91
N THR A 183 -5.27 -1.03 -3.02
CA THR A 183 -3.95 -0.65 -3.55
C THR A 183 -2.81 -1.14 -2.64
N LEU A 184 -2.96 -1.03 -1.32
CA LEU A 184 -1.98 -1.52 -0.34
C LEU A 184 -1.83 -3.05 -0.38
N GLY A 185 -2.89 -3.78 -0.73
CA GLY A 185 -2.82 -5.23 -0.95
C GLY A 185 -1.91 -5.65 -2.11
N GLN A 186 -1.58 -4.77 -3.05
CA GLN A 186 -0.77 -5.11 -4.22
C GLN A 186 0.72 -5.30 -3.89
N VAL A 187 1.22 -4.75 -2.78
CA VAL A 187 2.65 -4.79 -2.40
C VAL A 187 3.21 -6.22 -2.36
N HIS A 188 2.41 -7.16 -1.86
CA HIS A 188 2.78 -8.57 -1.74
C HIS A 188 2.10 -9.45 -2.82
N TYR A 189 1.61 -8.86 -3.93
CA TYR A 189 0.87 -9.56 -4.99
C TYR A 189 1.62 -10.80 -5.50
N ALA A 190 2.92 -10.62 -5.79
CA ALA A 190 3.79 -11.65 -6.37
C ALA A 190 4.03 -12.85 -5.43
N TRP A 191 3.91 -12.70 -4.11
CA TRP A 191 4.13 -13.79 -3.16
C TRP A 191 3.44 -13.52 -1.81
N ILE A 192 2.25 -14.10 -1.62
CA ILE A 192 1.35 -13.85 -0.48
C ILE A 192 1.95 -14.17 0.91
N PHE A 193 2.98 -15.03 1.01
CA PHE A 193 3.65 -15.24 2.29
C PHE A 193 4.47 -14.04 2.78
N GLY A 194 4.84 -13.10 1.90
CA GLY A 194 5.42 -11.82 2.32
C GLY A 194 4.47 -11.04 3.24
N ALA A 195 3.17 -11.05 2.92
CA ALA A 195 2.14 -10.42 3.75
C ALA A 195 1.92 -11.08 5.12
N ILE A 196 2.11 -12.42 5.21
CA ILE A 196 2.12 -13.11 6.51
C ILE A 196 3.40 -12.76 7.28
N ALA A 197 4.52 -12.62 6.58
CA ALA A 197 5.81 -12.27 7.17
C ALA A 197 5.78 -10.90 7.85
N GLU A 198 5.13 -9.89 7.25
CA GLU A 198 4.90 -8.58 7.91
C GLU A 198 4.24 -8.76 9.29
N LEU A 199 3.27 -9.67 9.44
CA LEU A 199 2.59 -9.93 10.72
C LEU A 199 3.52 -10.64 11.72
N VAL A 200 4.32 -11.61 11.26
CA VAL A 200 5.34 -12.30 12.07
C VAL A 200 6.42 -11.34 12.56
N ASP A 201 6.80 -10.37 11.71
CA ASP A 201 7.80 -9.36 12.04
C ASP A 201 7.27 -8.37 13.07
N ASN A 202 6.03 -7.87 12.92
CA ASN A 202 5.37 -7.06 13.96
C ASN A 202 5.27 -7.81 15.31
N SER A 203 4.95 -9.11 15.32
CA SER A 203 4.89 -9.89 16.57
C SER A 203 6.29 -10.10 17.21
N ARG A 204 7.35 -10.26 16.41
CA ARG A 204 8.73 -10.28 16.93
C ARG A 204 9.13 -8.92 17.51
N ASP A 205 8.82 -7.84 16.79
CA ASP A 205 9.15 -6.47 17.18
C ASP A 205 8.40 -6.06 18.47
N ALA A 206 7.22 -6.64 18.71
CA ALA A 206 6.47 -6.53 19.97
C ALA A 206 6.97 -7.47 21.10
N GLU A 207 8.19 -8.03 20.98
CA GLU A 207 8.87 -8.93 21.92
C GLU A 207 8.17 -10.29 22.21
N ALA A 208 7.25 -10.74 21.35
CA ALA A 208 6.49 -11.97 21.62
C ALA A 208 7.36 -13.24 21.73
N THR A 209 7.06 -14.07 22.73
CA THR A 209 7.70 -15.39 22.98
C THR A 209 7.00 -16.52 22.23
N ARG A 210 5.75 -16.32 21.83
CA ARG A 210 4.86 -17.26 21.18
C ARG A 210 4.00 -16.54 20.13
N MET A 211 3.79 -17.22 19.02
CA MET A 211 2.82 -16.81 17.99
C MET A 211 2.01 -18.03 17.54
N ASP A 212 0.71 -17.90 17.41
CA ASP A 212 -0.20 -18.90 16.82
C ASP A 212 -0.77 -18.37 15.51
N ILE A 213 -0.70 -19.19 14.46
CA ILE A 213 -1.23 -18.91 13.12
C ILE A 213 -2.16 -20.07 12.73
N SER A 214 -3.45 -19.79 12.47
CA SER A 214 -4.43 -20.79 12.01
C SER A 214 -5.37 -20.21 10.95
N ILE A 215 -5.97 -21.08 10.14
CA ILE A 215 -7.17 -20.74 9.37
C ILE A 215 -8.31 -21.63 9.87
N GLU A 216 -9.36 -20.98 10.35
CA GLU A 216 -10.56 -21.59 10.93
C GLU A 216 -11.80 -21.05 10.20
N GLU A 217 -12.86 -21.85 10.12
CA GLU A 217 -14.14 -21.40 9.56
C GLU A 217 -14.91 -20.61 10.63
N ILE A 218 -15.60 -19.54 10.19
CA ILE A 218 -16.45 -18.70 11.05
C ILE A 218 -17.73 -18.29 10.31
N TYR A 219 -18.88 -18.37 10.99
CA TYR A 219 -20.16 -17.97 10.41
C TYR A 219 -20.24 -16.45 10.17
N SER A 220 -20.25 -16.06 8.89
CA SER A 220 -20.45 -14.66 8.50
C SER A 220 -21.92 -14.39 8.23
N LYS A 221 -22.55 -13.65 9.15
CA LYS A 221 -23.95 -13.18 9.04
C LYS A 221 -24.20 -12.36 7.76
N ARG A 222 -23.17 -11.67 7.25
CA ARG A 222 -23.21 -10.94 5.97
C ARG A 222 -23.15 -11.86 4.74
N ALA A 223 -22.36 -12.93 4.80
CA ALA A 223 -22.22 -13.88 3.69
C ALA A 223 -23.33 -14.95 3.68
N GLY A 224 -24.05 -15.14 4.80
CA GLY A 224 -25.05 -16.20 4.98
C GLY A 224 -24.45 -17.61 5.10
N LYS A 225 -23.14 -17.72 5.33
CA LYS A 225 -22.37 -18.98 5.34
C LYS A 225 -21.17 -18.90 6.28
N GLU A 226 -20.61 -20.07 6.58
CA GLU A 226 -19.22 -20.19 7.04
C GLU A 226 -18.27 -19.57 5.99
N ILE A 227 -17.25 -18.85 6.47
CA ILE A 227 -16.13 -18.36 5.66
C ILE A 227 -14.80 -18.64 6.39
N PRO A 228 -13.69 -18.82 5.66
CA PRO A 228 -12.39 -18.97 6.29
C PRO A 228 -11.87 -17.64 6.85
N MET A 229 -11.27 -17.73 8.03
CA MET A 229 -10.65 -16.62 8.73
C MET A 229 -9.23 -17.01 9.18
N LEU A 230 -8.25 -16.27 8.68
CA LEU A 230 -6.87 -16.33 9.15
C LEU A 230 -6.78 -15.64 10.52
N SER A 231 -6.35 -16.38 11.52
CA SER A 231 -6.05 -15.88 12.86
C SER A 231 -4.54 -15.82 13.06
N VAL A 232 -4.05 -14.69 13.55
CA VAL A 232 -2.67 -14.46 13.99
C VAL A 232 -2.73 -13.92 15.42
N ILE A 233 -2.12 -14.62 16.37
CA ILE A 233 -2.19 -14.30 17.80
C ILE A 233 -0.79 -14.35 18.41
N ASP A 234 -0.39 -13.33 19.16
CA ASP A 234 0.89 -13.26 19.87
C ASP A 234 0.73 -12.92 21.37
N ASP A 235 1.81 -13.15 22.12
CA ASP A 235 1.96 -12.79 23.54
C ASP A 235 2.92 -11.60 23.77
N GLY A 236 3.03 -10.70 22.78
CA GLY A 236 3.88 -9.50 22.85
C GLY A 236 3.35 -8.41 23.80
N HIS A 237 3.97 -7.23 23.82
CA HIS A 237 3.57 -6.16 24.76
C HIS A 237 2.18 -5.53 24.47
N GLY A 238 1.63 -5.71 23.27
CA GLY A 238 0.36 -5.13 22.84
C GLY A 238 0.40 -3.61 22.67
N MET A 239 -0.68 -3.00 22.19
CA MET A 239 -0.70 -1.57 21.82
C MET A 239 -1.66 -0.75 22.69
N THR A 240 -1.18 0.41 23.14
CA THR A 240 -2.02 1.50 23.67
C THR A 240 -2.91 2.10 22.56
N HIS A 241 -3.85 2.97 22.94
CA HIS A 241 -4.70 3.65 21.96
C HIS A 241 -3.89 4.46 20.91
N GLU A 242 -2.89 5.24 21.34
CA GLU A 242 -2.07 6.00 20.39
C GLU A 242 -1.27 5.11 19.44
N GLU A 243 -0.82 3.94 19.90
CA GLU A 243 -0.11 2.97 19.06
C GLU A 243 -1.06 2.31 18.07
N VAL A 244 -2.32 2.05 18.45
CA VAL A 244 -3.38 1.63 17.52
C VAL A 244 -3.70 2.72 16.50
N GLU A 245 -3.72 4.00 16.88
CA GLU A 245 -3.85 5.11 15.91
C GLU A 245 -2.65 5.13 14.94
N LYS A 246 -1.42 5.10 15.45
CA LYS A 246 -0.18 5.01 14.64
C LYS A 246 -0.15 3.73 13.75
N MET A 247 -0.78 2.65 14.19
CA MET A 247 -0.96 1.38 13.46
C MET A 247 -2.01 1.48 12.35
N VAL A 248 -3.02 2.35 12.43
CA VAL A 248 -3.98 2.57 11.33
C VAL A 248 -3.59 3.73 10.39
N CYS A 249 -2.81 4.72 10.86
CA CYS A 249 -2.28 5.81 10.04
C CYS A 249 -1.38 5.31 8.89
N PHE A 250 -1.35 6.05 7.77
CA PHE A 250 -0.51 5.74 6.62
C PHE A 250 0.80 6.53 6.68
N GLY A 251 1.84 5.86 7.20
CA GLY A 251 3.13 6.48 7.52
C GLY A 251 3.13 7.17 8.90
N HIS A 252 4.31 7.19 9.52
CA HIS A 252 4.61 7.95 10.72
C HIS A 252 6.09 8.39 10.69
N LYS A 253 6.51 9.31 11.56
CA LYS A 253 7.93 9.70 11.66
C LYS A 253 8.76 8.47 12.02
N LYS A 254 9.72 8.10 11.17
CA LYS A 254 10.65 6.99 11.45
C LYS A 254 11.43 7.27 12.75
N PRO A 255 11.78 6.24 13.53
CA PRO A 255 12.80 6.36 14.57
C PRO A 255 14.08 6.97 13.99
N GLU A 256 14.72 7.87 14.73
CA GLU A 256 15.99 8.49 14.33
C GLU A 256 17.20 7.57 14.58
N VAL A 257 16.99 6.47 15.31
CA VAL A 257 17.97 5.43 15.60
C VAL A 257 17.64 4.19 14.77
N ASP A 258 18.66 3.63 14.12
CA ASP A 258 18.59 2.33 13.44
C ASP A 258 18.80 1.22 14.48
N ASP A 259 17.71 0.72 15.06
CA ASP A 259 17.74 -0.38 16.03
C ASP A 259 18.04 -1.71 15.30
N PRO A 260 19.09 -2.47 15.70
CA PRO A 260 19.48 -3.68 15.00
C PRO A 260 18.62 -4.90 15.32
N ASP A 261 17.79 -4.86 16.36
CA ASP A 261 16.88 -5.94 16.76
C ASP A 261 15.44 -5.75 16.23
N TYR A 262 15.07 -4.52 15.82
CA TYR A 262 13.75 -4.14 15.30
C TYR A 262 13.68 -4.19 13.75
N ILE A 263 12.59 -4.75 13.19
CA ILE A 263 12.43 -4.96 11.74
C ILE A 263 11.62 -3.83 11.08
N GLY A 264 10.52 -3.40 11.70
CA GLY A 264 9.58 -2.43 11.15
C GLY A 264 10.13 -1.00 11.01
N ARG A 265 10.20 -0.46 9.79
CA ARG A 265 10.81 0.87 9.53
C ARG A 265 9.93 1.90 8.82
N PHE A 266 8.76 1.47 8.33
CA PHE A 266 7.94 2.25 7.40
C PHE A 266 6.50 2.45 7.85
N GLY A 267 6.08 1.76 8.92
CA GLY A 267 4.72 1.90 9.47
C GLY A 267 3.58 1.40 8.56
N VAL A 268 3.86 0.68 7.46
CA VAL A 268 2.84 0.20 6.50
C VAL A 268 2.57 -1.30 6.55
N GLY A 269 3.52 -2.10 7.07
CA GLY A 269 3.53 -3.57 7.00
C GLY A 269 2.22 -4.26 7.36
N PHE A 270 1.62 -3.92 8.51
CA PHE A 270 0.31 -4.45 8.92
C PHE A 270 -0.78 -4.21 7.86
N LYS A 271 -0.86 -3.01 7.27
CA LYS A 271 -1.90 -2.63 6.30
C LYS A 271 -1.69 -3.32 4.96
N THR A 272 -0.46 -3.32 4.45
CA THR A 272 -0.10 -4.04 3.20
C THR A 272 -0.24 -5.56 3.35
N GLY A 273 0.06 -6.09 4.54
CA GLY A 273 -0.07 -7.50 4.86
C GLY A 273 -1.54 -7.92 4.96
N ALA A 274 -2.31 -7.26 5.83
CA ALA A 274 -3.71 -7.57 6.05
C ALA A 274 -4.55 -7.46 4.76
N MET A 275 -4.41 -6.35 4.01
CA MET A 275 -5.18 -6.13 2.78
C MET A 275 -4.70 -6.95 1.58
N ARG A 276 -3.52 -7.60 1.66
CA ARG A 276 -3.13 -8.66 0.72
C ARG A 276 -3.84 -9.98 1.05
N LEU A 277 -4.05 -10.27 2.33
CA LEU A 277 -4.51 -11.58 2.81
C LEU A 277 -6.03 -11.73 2.75
N GLY A 278 -6.78 -10.66 2.96
CA GLY A 278 -8.23 -10.60 2.81
C GLY A 278 -8.79 -9.18 2.79
N ARG A 279 -10.07 -9.04 2.45
CA ARG A 279 -10.72 -7.73 2.31
C ARG A 279 -10.97 -7.01 3.65
N ASP A 280 -11.02 -7.76 4.75
CA ASP A 280 -11.37 -7.23 6.07
C ASP A 280 -10.47 -7.81 7.18
N ALA A 281 -10.05 -6.95 8.12
CA ALA A 281 -9.21 -7.32 9.26
C ALA A 281 -9.67 -6.64 10.56
N LEU A 282 -9.87 -7.43 11.62
CA LEU A 282 -10.10 -6.96 12.99
C LEU A 282 -8.84 -7.19 13.83
N VAL A 283 -8.35 -6.15 14.47
CA VAL A 283 -7.29 -6.22 15.49
C VAL A 283 -7.94 -6.07 16.86
N ILE A 284 -7.60 -6.97 17.79
CA ILE A 284 -7.85 -6.83 19.22
C ILE A 284 -6.48 -6.90 19.90
N THR A 285 -6.12 -5.89 20.69
CA THR A 285 -4.79 -5.79 21.32
C THR A 285 -4.93 -5.36 22.78
N GLN A 286 -4.01 -5.82 23.63
CA GLN A 286 -4.05 -5.59 25.08
C GLN A 286 -2.66 -5.32 25.64
N THR A 287 -2.54 -4.21 26.36
CA THR A 287 -1.42 -3.91 27.27
C THR A 287 -1.81 -4.27 28.70
N ASN A 288 -0.94 -3.97 29.68
CA ASN A 288 -1.30 -4.10 31.08
C ASN A 288 -2.53 -3.23 31.42
N ASP A 289 -2.58 -1.98 30.95
CA ASP A 289 -3.56 -0.98 31.41
C ASP A 289 -4.70 -0.69 30.42
N SER A 290 -4.56 -1.09 29.15
CA SER A 290 -5.56 -0.83 28.10
C SER A 290 -5.84 -2.04 27.22
N ARG A 291 -7.01 -2.02 26.57
CA ARG A 291 -7.36 -2.95 25.48
C ARG A 291 -8.03 -2.16 24.37
N SER A 292 -7.63 -2.36 23.12
CA SER A 292 -8.19 -1.66 21.97
C SER A 292 -8.66 -2.64 20.91
N ILE A 293 -9.72 -2.26 20.21
CA ILE A 293 -10.23 -2.94 19.02
C ILE A 293 -10.13 -1.97 17.84
N ALA A 294 -9.57 -2.40 16.72
CA ALA A 294 -9.50 -1.61 15.49
C ALA A 294 -9.96 -2.45 14.28
N PHE A 295 -10.71 -1.85 13.36
CA PHE A 295 -11.33 -2.57 12.25
C PHE A 295 -10.99 -1.94 10.89
N LEU A 296 -10.08 -2.59 10.17
CA LEU A 296 -9.60 -2.18 8.84
C LEU A 296 -10.34 -3.00 7.79
N SER A 297 -11.31 -2.40 7.12
CA SER A 297 -12.28 -3.14 6.29
C SER A 297 -12.60 -2.45 4.98
N GLN A 298 -12.47 -3.19 3.88
CA GLN A 298 -12.97 -2.76 2.57
C GLN A 298 -14.51 -2.86 2.53
N SER A 299 -15.10 -3.94 3.08
CA SER A 299 -16.56 -4.14 3.06
C SER A 299 -17.35 -3.20 3.98
N LEU A 300 -16.67 -2.45 4.86
CA LEU A 300 -17.20 -1.29 5.59
C LEU A 300 -17.20 -0.02 4.76
N ASN A 301 -16.21 0.16 3.89
CA ASN A 301 -15.96 1.42 3.19
C ASN A 301 -16.35 1.38 1.70
N GLU A 302 -16.89 0.26 1.25
CA GLU A 302 -17.52 0.07 -0.06
C GLU A 302 -18.65 1.11 -0.26
N GLY A 303 -18.49 1.99 -1.25
CA GLY A 303 -19.44 3.07 -1.54
C GLY A 303 -19.32 4.33 -0.68
N LYS A 304 -18.29 4.49 0.14
CA LYS A 304 -17.99 5.75 0.86
C LYS A 304 -17.00 6.62 0.10
N ASP A 305 -17.11 7.95 0.24
CA ASP A 305 -16.13 8.90 -0.31
C ASP A 305 -14.79 8.90 0.45
N ASN A 306 -14.83 8.58 1.75
CA ASN A 306 -13.68 8.64 2.67
C ASN A 306 -13.50 7.32 3.42
N LEU A 307 -12.25 6.96 3.68
CA LEU A 307 -11.87 5.78 4.47
C LEU A 307 -12.15 5.98 5.97
N GLU A 308 -13.06 5.18 6.53
CA GLU A 308 -13.36 5.09 7.96
C GLU A 308 -12.70 3.84 8.57
N ILE A 309 -12.07 3.99 9.74
CA ILE A 309 -11.43 2.88 10.47
C ILE A 309 -11.94 2.92 11.92
N PRO A 310 -12.99 2.16 12.28
CA PRO A 310 -13.54 2.15 13.62
C PRO A 310 -12.53 1.64 14.65
N ILE A 311 -12.28 2.46 15.68
CA ILE A 311 -11.50 2.12 16.87
C ILE A 311 -12.41 2.15 18.10
N VAL A 312 -12.22 1.21 19.04
CA VAL A 312 -12.88 1.19 20.35
C VAL A 312 -11.85 0.84 21.42
N SER A 313 -11.46 1.84 22.20
CA SER A 313 -10.48 1.71 23.30
C SER A 313 -11.14 1.49 24.66
N TYR A 314 -10.48 0.70 25.50
CA TYR A 314 -10.88 0.40 26.87
C TYR A 314 -9.68 0.56 27.79
N ARG A 315 -9.93 0.99 29.03
CA ARG A 315 -8.92 1.04 30.10
C ARG A 315 -9.30 0.10 31.23
N ARG A 316 -8.29 -0.41 31.93
CA ARG A 316 -8.48 -1.25 33.11
C ARG A 316 -8.87 -0.39 34.32
N LYS A 317 -9.88 -0.85 35.07
CA LYS A 317 -10.14 -0.42 36.45
C LYS A 317 -10.29 -1.67 37.32
N GLY A 318 -9.30 -1.89 38.19
CA GLY A 318 -9.22 -3.12 38.98
C GLY A 318 -9.22 -4.35 38.07
N GLN A 319 -10.23 -5.21 38.20
CA GLN A 319 -10.36 -6.46 37.44
C GLN A 319 -11.12 -6.34 36.11
N TYR A 320 -11.74 -5.19 35.81
CA TYR A 320 -12.58 -5.03 34.61
C TYR A 320 -12.03 -3.97 33.64
N MET A 321 -12.47 -4.07 32.38
CA MET A 321 -12.20 -3.08 31.33
C MET A 321 -13.46 -2.21 31.12
N GLU A 322 -13.32 -0.89 31.22
CA GLU A 322 -14.36 0.09 30.89
C GLU A 322 -14.01 0.84 29.60
N ILE A 323 -15.00 1.40 28.90
CA ILE A 323 -14.76 2.29 27.75
C ILE A 323 -13.90 3.47 28.21
N ASP A 324 -12.77 3.73 27.55
CA ASP A 324 -11.91 4.83 27.95
C ASP A 324 -12.43 6.16 27.43
N THR A 325 -13.10 6.91 28.29
CA THR A 325 -13.65 8.24 27.98
C THR A 325 -12.61 9.37 27.99
N SER A 326 -11.34 9.09 28.30
CA SER A 326 -10.26 10.08 28.24
C SER A 326 -9.68 10.26 26.83
N VAL A 327 -9.79 9.23 25.98
CA VAL A 327 -9.26 9.25 24.60
C VAL A 327 -10.34 9.29 23.51
N GLN A 328 -11.57 8.86 23.81
CA GLN A 328 -12.66 8.79 22.83
C GLN A 328 -14.02 9.13 23.47
N LEU A 329 -14.93 9.69 22.69
CA LEU A 329 -16.30 9.94 23.15
C LEU A 329 -17.08 8.63 23.30
N GLU A 330 -17.80 8.45 24.41
CA GLU A 330 -18.55 7.21 24.68
C GLU A 330 -19.60 6.90 23.60
N ALA A 331 -20.21 7.95 23.02
CA ALA A 331 -21.14 7.82 21.90
C ALA A 331 -20.46 7.31 20.61
N LEU A 332 -19.24 7.78 20.33
CA LEU A 332 -18.43 7.30 19.20
C LEU A 332 -17.96 5.86 19.44
N ALA A 333 -17.51 5.52 20.65
CA ALA A 333 -17.17 4.16 21.04
C ALA A 333 -18.35 3.18 20.86
N LYS A 334 -19.57 3.59 21.27
CA LYS A 334 -20.81 2.84 21.06
C LYS A 334 -21.18 2.71 19.58
N HIS A 335 -20.97 3.75 18.78
CA HIS A 335 -21.18 3.72 17.33
C HIS A 335 -20.20 2.77 16.63
N ASN A 336 -18.90 2.95 16.86
CA ASN A 336 -17.83 2.11 16.31
C ASN A 336 -18.03 0.64 16.68
N LEU A 337 -18.38 0.34 17.94
CA LEU A 337 -18.70 -1.03 18.37
C LEU A 337 -19.97 -1.58 17.69
N LYS A 338 -20.97 -0.74 17.36
CA LYS A 338 -22.12 -1.15 16.54
C LYS A 338 -21.66 -1.51 15.11
N VAL A 339 -20.93 -0.61 14.46
CA VAL A 339 -20.39 -0.80 13.10
C VAL A 339 -19.58 -2.10 13.00
N ILE A 340 -18.67 -2.36 13.95
CA ILE A 340 -17.87 -3.60 13.98
C ILE A 340 -18.76 -4.85 14.00
N LYS A 341 -19.82 -4.89 14.82
CA LYS A 341 -20.73 -6.06 14.91
C LYS A 341 -21.63 -6.23 13.69
N ASP A 342 -21.93 -5.14 12.98
CA ASP A 342 -22.83 -5.14 11.82
C ASP A 342 -22.08 -5.48 10.51
N PHE A 343 -20.75 -5.28 10.48
CA PHE A 343 -19.91 -5.45 9.29
C PHE A 343 -18.87 -6.58 9.41
N SER A 344 -18.66 -7.17 10.59
CA SER A 344 -17.76 -8.33 10.79
C SER A 344 -18.52 -9.58 11.29
N PRO A 345 -17.89 -10.77 11.27
CA PRO A 345 -18.41 -11.96 11.94
C PRO A 345 -18.52 -11.83 13.48
N PHE A 346 -17.90 -10.81 14.09
CA PHE A 346 -17.72 -10.70 15.54
C PHE A 346 -18.87 -9.94 16.22
N ASP A 347 -19.77 -10.68 16.88
CA ASP A 347 -20.70 -10.07 17.84
C ASP A 347 -20.11 -9.94 19.25
N LYS A 348 -20.90 -9.41 20.19
CA LYS A 348 -20.48 -9.17 21.59
C LYS A 348 -19.90 -10.42 22.26
N TYR A 349 -20.43 -11.61 21.97
CA TYR A 349 -19.96 -12.86 22.57
C TYR A 349 -18.63 -13.30 21.97
N LEU A 350 -18.47 -13.20 20.64
CA LEU A 350 -17.18 -13.50 19.99
C LEU A 350 -16.08 -12.52 20.41
N ILE A 351 -16.38 -11.21 20.44
CA ILE A 351 -15.44 -10.20 20.95
C ILE A 351 -15.03 -10.51 22.39
N GLY A 352 -16.00 -10.84 23.26
CA GLY A 352 -15.72 -11.24 24.64
C GLY A 352 -14.88 -12.51 24.77
N ALA A 353 -15.17 -13.53 23.96
CA ALA A 353 -14.44 -14.80 23.95
C ALA A 353 -12.99 -14.63 23.47
N LYS A 354 -12.76 -13.88 22.38
CA LYS A 354 -11.40 -13.57 21.90
C LYS A 354 -10.64 -12.69 22.89
N ALA A 355 -11.30 -11.70 23.48
CA ALA A 355 -10.72 -10.88 24.55
C ALA A 355 -10.38 -11.68 25.83
N GLY A 356 -11.01 -12.84 26.05
CA GLY A 356 -10.69 -13.79 27.11
C GLY A 356 -9.50 -14.73 26.80
N LEU A 357 -8.97 -14.73 25.56
CA LEU A 357 -7.72 -15.44 25.24
C LEU A 357 -6.50 -14.72 25.84
N PHE A 358 -6.59 -13.40 26.05
CA PHE A 358 -5.69 -12.69 26.95
C PHE A 358 -5.99 -13.13 28.38
N ARG A 359 -5.16 -14.06 28.88
CA ARG A 359 -5.20 -14.53 30.28
C ARG A 359 -5.03 -13.37 31.25
N GLU A 360 -5.32 -13.60 32.52
CA GLU A 360 -5.17 -12.58 33.56
C GLU A 360 -3.75 -11.98 33.55
N ASN A 361 -3.69 -10.68 33.28
CA ASN A 361 -2.48 -9.86 33.14
C ASN A 361 -1.51 -10.27 32.00
N ASN A 362 -1.95 -11.07 31.02
CA ASN A 362 -1.22 -11.22 29.76
C ASN A 362 -1.46 -10.01 28.83
N THR A 363 -0.40 -9.56 28.18
CA THR A 363 -0.45 -8.65 27.03
C THR A 363 -0.54 -9.44 25.71
N GLY A 364 -0.65 -8.73 24.58
CA GLY A 364 -0.50 -9.31 23.23
C GLY A 364 -1.41 -8.69 22.18
N THR A 365 -1.30 -9.19 20.96
CA THR A 365 -2.16 -8.79 19.83
C THR A 365 -2.80 -10.01 19.17
N GLN A 366 -4.06 -9.83 18.74
CA GLN A 366 -4.85 -10.80 17.99
C GLN A 366 -5.35 -10.12 16.71
N ILE A 367 -5.01 -10.68 15.56
CA ILE A 367 -5.38 -10.19 14.24
C ILE A 367 -6.22 -11.27 13.57
N TYR A 368 -7.42 -10.89 13.13
CA TYR A 368 -8.40 -11.76 12.48
C TYR A 368 -8.70 -11.21 11.08
N ILE A 369 -8.33 -11.94 10.04
CA ILE A 369 -8.50 -11.54 8.64
C ILE A 369 -9.45 -12.52 7.96
N TRP A 370 -10.50 -12.03 7.32
CA TRP A 370 -11.47 -12.85 6.59
C TRP A 370 -11.80 -12.22 5.23
N ASN A 371 -12.73 -12.83 4.47
CA ASN A 371 -12.91 -12.54 3.05
C ASN A 371 -11.55 -12.64 2.33
N LEU A 372 -10.89 -13.80 2.53
CA LEU A 372 -9.52 -14.07 2.10
C LEU A 372 -9.36 -13.99 0.59
N ASP A 373 -8.14 -13.71 0.12
CA ASP A 373 -7.81 -13.55 -1.29
C ASP A 373 -8.22 -14.76 -2.16
N GLU A 374 -8.97 -14.51 -3.24
CA GLU A 374 -9.54 -15.50 -4.16
C GLU A 374 -8.97 -15.35 -5.58
N TRP A 375 -8.49 -16.46 -6.17
CA TRP A 375 -8.12 -16.54 -7.58
C TRP A 375 -9.22 -17.24 -8.38
N GLY A 376 -10.10 -16.45 -9.00
CA GLY A 376 -11.26 -16.96 -9.71
C GLY A 376 -12.37 -17.38 -8.73
N SER A 377 -12.55 -18.68 -8.52
CA SER A 377 -13.56 -19.25 -7.62
C SER A 377 -12.97 -20.07 -6.47
N GLN A 378 -11.68 -19.87 -6.17
CA GLN A 378 -10.96 -20.59 -5.11
C GLN A 378 -9.98 -19.67 -4.38
N TYR A 379 -9.82 -19.84 -3.07
CA TYR A 379 -8.83 -19.11 -2.27
C TYR A 379 -7.40 -19.31 -2.79
N CYS A 380 -6.60 -18.25 -2.81
CA CYS A 380 -5.17 -18.31 -3.15
C CYS A 380 -4.37 -19.23 -2.21
N LEU A 381 -4.89 -19.43 -1.00
CA LEU A 381 -4.40 -20.38 -0.01
C LEU A 381 -5.21 -21.69 -0.01
N GLU A 382 -4.56 -22.74 0.44
CA GLU A 382 -5.15 -24.01 0.88
C GLU A 382 -4.58 -24.32 2.28
N TRP A 383 -5.33 -25.02 3.13
CA TRP A 383 -4.91 -25.28 4.51
C TRP A 383 -5.31 -26.68 4.97
N ASP A 384 -4.44 -27.28 5.78
CA ASP A 384 -4.66 -28.53 6.49
C ASP A 384 -4.48 -28.30 7.98
N ARG A 385 -5.37 -28.84 8.81
CA ARG A 385 -5.26 -28.80 10.28
C ARG A 385 -4.28 -29.86 10.81
N GLY A 386 -3.93 -30.86 9.99
CA GLY A 386 -3.14 -32.03 10.40
C GLY A 386 -3.95 -33.01 11.25
N LEU A 387 -3.29 -34.08 11.72
CA LEU A 387 -3.95 -35.11 12.52
C LEU A 387 -3.84 -34.83 14.02
N THR A 388 -4.97 -34.69 14.69
CA THR A 388 -5.10 -34.55 16.14
C THR A 388 -4.95 -35.89 16.86
N GLY A 389 -3.71 -36.33 17.13
CA GLY A 389 -3.50 -37.62 17.80
C GLY A 389 -2.07 -38.04 18.10
N GLY A 390 -1.28 -37.19 18.78
CA GLY A 390 -0.02 -37.53 19.47
C GLY A 390 1.17 -38.01 18.63
N SER A 391 0.95 -38.50 17.41
CA SER A 391 1.94 -39.09 16.52
C SER A 391 2.40 -38.07 15.47
N SER A 392 3.69 -38.08 15.14
CA SER A 392 4.36 -36.97 14.45
C SER A 392 4.16 -36.89 12.93
N PHE A 393 3.28 -37.69 12.35
CA PHE A 393 3.27 -37.98 10.91
C PHE A 393 2.60 -36.90 10.06
N HIS A 394 1.58 -36.20 10.56
CA HIS A 394 0.86 -35.15 9.81
C HIS A 394 0.67 -33.90 10.65
N LYS A 395 1.58 -32.93 10.49
CA LYS A 395 1.42 -31.55 11.00
C LYS A 395 0.65 -30.73 9.97
N GLY A 396 -0.31 -29.93 10.40
CA GLY A 396 -1.04 -29.02 9.50
C GLY A 396 -0.13 -27.98 8.85
N ASP A 397 -0.60 -27.34 7.78
CA ASP A 397 0.12 -26.31 7.04
C ASP A 397 -0.85 -25.33 6.38
N ILE A 398 -0.35 -24.18 5.94
CA ILE A 398 -1.03 -23.26 5.03
C ILE A 398 -0.15 -23.18 3.78
N MET A 399 -0.70 -23.51 2.62
CA MET A 399 0.04 -23.58 1.37
C MET A 399 -0.52 -22.59 0.34
N ILE A 400 0.33 -22.11 -0.58
CA ILE A 400 -0.13 -21.38 -1.76
C ILE A 400 -0.68 -22.41 -2.75
N ARG A 401 -2.00 -22.40 -2.99
CA ARG A 401 -2.72 -23.38 -3.82
C ARG A 401 -2.11 -23.57 -5.20
N SER A 402 -1.66 -22.47 -5.82
CA SER A 402 -1.07 -22.52 -7.17
C SER A 402 0.27 -23.28 -7.23
N ARG A 403 0.95 -23.45 -6.09
CA ARG A 403 2.27 -24.06 -5.91
C ARG A 403 3.33 -23.61 -6.93
N ARG A 404 3.17 -22.40 -7.47
CA ARG A 404 4.08 -21.78 -8.44
C ARG A 404 5.42 -21.50 -7.75
N LEU A 405 6.48 -22.11 -8.27
CA LEU A 405 7.84 -21.81 -7.85
C LEU A 405 8.19 -20.36 -8.21
N ARG A 406 8.96 -19.68 -7.35
CA ARG A 406 9.54 -18.39 -7.68
C ARG A 406 10.64 -18.60 -8.71
N SER A 407 10.60 -17.88 -9.82
CA SER A 407 11.67 -17.93 -10.83
C SER A 407 12.96 -17.35 -10.24
N ARG A 408 14.07 -18.08 -10.39
CA ARG A 408 15.40 -17.69 -9.91
C ARG A 408 16.47 -18.07 -10.95
N PRO A 409 17.42 -17.19 -11.28
CA PRO A 409 18.54 -17.55 -12.16
C PRO A 409 19.34 -18.73 -11.60
N GLY A 410 19.56 -19.77 -12.41
CA GLY A 410 20.35 -20.94 -12.00
C GLY A 410 19.64 -21.95 -11.08
N GLN A 411 18.34 -21.78 -10.79
CA GLN A 411 17.56 -22.80 -10.08
C GLN A 411 17.20 -23.95 -11.02
N ILE A 412 17.72 -25.14 -10.73
CA ILE A 412 17.36 -26.38 -11.45
C ILE A 412 16.32 -27.23 -10.71
N SER A 413 16.08 -26.94 -9.42
CA SER A 413 15.09 -27.64 -8.61
C SER A 413 13.66 -27.37 -9.08
N LYS A 414 12.90 -28.45 -9.21
CA LYS A 414 11.46 -28.46 -9.51
C LYS A 414 10.59 -28.50 -8.24
N LYS A 415 11.19 -28.40 -7.03
CA LYS A 415 10.46 -28.44 -5.75
C LYS A 415 11.17 -27.64 -4.65
N VAL A 416 10.80 -26.37 -4.56
CA VAL A 416 11.23 -25.47 -3.48
C VAL A 416 10.05 -25.30 -2.51
N CYS A 417 10.04 -26.06 -1.41
CA CYS A 417 8.93 -26.03 -0.44
C CYS A 417 8.73 -24.62 0.17
N LEU A 418 9.80 -23.84 0.33
CA LEU A 418 9.75 -22.46 0.82
C LEU A 418 8.83 -21.55 -0.01
N ASP A 419 8.67 -21.81 -1.31
CA ASP A 419 7.88 -20.95 -2.19
C ASP A 419 6.37 -21.10 -1.95
N TYR A 420 5.91 -22.25 -1.42
CA TYR A 420 4.48 -22.59 -1.35
C TYR A 420 4.01 -23.26 -0.06
N SER A 421 4.87 -23.62 0.90
CA SER A 421 4.51 -24.13 2.24
C SER A 421 4.89 -23.11 3.31
N LEU A 422 3.90 -22.61 4.05
CA LEU A 422 4.13 -21.59 5.08
C LEU A 422 4.95 -22.18 6.23
N ARG A 423 4.69 -23.44 6.61
CA ARG A 423 5.52 -24.18 7.56
C ARG A 423 7.00 -24.13 7.15
N SER A 424 7.29 -24.49 5.90
CA SER A 424 8.66 -24.53 5.38
C SER A 424 9.33 -23.14 5.44
N TYR A 425 8.61 -22.08 5.10
CA TYR A 425 9.11 -20.71 5.18
C TYR A 425 9.39 -20.27 6.62
N LEU A 426 8.44 -20.51 7.54
CA LEU A 426 8.57 -20.16 8.97
C LEU A 426 9.67 -20.96 9.69
N GLU A 427 10.08 -22.13 9.18
CA GLU A 427 11.25 -22.84 9.72
C GLU A 427 12.56 -22.07 9.52
N VAL A 428 12.66 -21.20 8.50
CA VAL A 428 13.91 -20.48 8.15
C VAL A 428 13.79 -18.94 8.20
N ILE A 429 12.61 -18.41 8.55
CA ILE A 429 12.31 -16.96 8.50
C ILE A 429 13.25 -16.10 9.35
N PHE A 430 13.76 -16.63 10.47
CA PHE A 430 14.75 -15.99 11.33
C PHE A 430 16.06 -16.79 11.40
N LEU A 431 17.19 -16.09 11.32
CA LEU A 431 18.54 -16.65 11.49
C LEU A 431 18.76 -17.16 12.92
N VAL A 432 18.29 -16.38 13.90
CA VAL A 432 18.27 -16.72 15.33
C VAL A 432 16.82 -16.63 15.81
N PRO A 433 16.09 -17.76 15.86
CA PRO A 433 14.68 -17.76 16.27
C PRO A 433 14.54 -17.51 17.78
N ARG A 434 13.95 -16.38 18.16
CA ARG A 434 13.57 -16.07 19.55
C ARG A 434 12.11 -16.44 19.86
N ILE A 435 11.21 -16.22 18.89
CA ILE A 435 9.77 -16.48 19.00
C ILE A 435 9.40 -17.93 18.64
N ARG A 436 8.46 -18.53 19.37
CA ARG A 436 7.94 -19.89 19.10
C ARG A 436 6.67 -19.83 18.26
N ILE A 437 6.80 -20.11 16.96
CA ILE A 437 5.68 -20.03 16.01
C ILE A 437 4.97 -21.39 15.92
N TYR A 438 3.66 -21.39 16.19
CA TYR A 438 2.75 -22.51 16.00
C TYR A 438 1.91 -22.24 14.75
N LEU A 439 1.85 -23.23 13.85
CA LEU A 439 1.05 -23.16 12.63
C LEU A 439 0.04 -24.30 12.65
N GLN A 440 -1.24 -23.99 12.45
CA GLN A 440 -2.34 -24.95 12.54
C GLN A 440 -2.21 -25.83 13.80
N GLY A 441 -2.16 -25.16 14.96
CA GLY A 441 -2.00 -25.75 16.29
C GLY A 441 -0.65 -26.43 16.59
N SER A 442 0.27 -26.55 15.62
CA SER A 442 1.47 -27.38 15.74
C SER A 442 2.77 -26.63 15.49
N LEU A 443 3.68 -26.72 16.47
CA LEU A 443 4.96 -25.99 16.53
C LEU A 443 5.78 -26.17 15.25
N VAL A 444 6.14 -25.04 14.63
CA VAL A 444 7.12 -24.95 13.56
C VAL A 444 8.50 -25.21 14.17
N LYS A 445 9.24 -26.20 13.63
CA LYS A 445 10.58 -26.53 14.15
C LYS A 445 11.62 -25.68 13.43
N SER A 446 11.87 -24.48 13.96
CA SER A 446 12.86 -23.56 13.40
C SER A 446 14.21 -24.26 13.15
N ARG A 447 14.82 -23.94 12.00
CA ARG A 447 15.97 -24.61 11.41
C ARG A 447 17.11 -23.59 11.20
N PRO A 448 17.88 -23.21 12.25
CA PRO A 448 19.00 -22.27 12.11
C PRO A 448 20.06 -22.84 11.16
N LEU A 449 20.06 -22.38 9.90
CA LEU A 449 20.63 -23.11 8.76
C LEU A 449 22.10 -23.50 8.94
N ALA A 450 22.92 -22.63 9.53
CA ALA A 450 24.32 -22.90 9.82
C ALA A 450 24.55 -24.19 10.64
N LYS A 451 23.62 -24.57 11.52
CA LYS A 451 23.68 -25.80 12.34
C LYS A 451 23.34 -27.09 11.56
N TYR A 452 22.91 -26.96 10.30
CA TYR A 452 22.56 -28.07 9.40
C TYR A 452 23.52 -28.16 8.20
N LEU A 453 24.65 -27.44 8.24
CA LEU A 453 25.70 -27.50 7.24
C LEU A 453 26.90 -28.32 7.76
N ASN A 454 27.39 -29.22 6.92
CA ASN A 454 28.66 -29.92 7.10
C ASN A 454 29.79 -29.13 6.43
N GLN A 455 31.05 -29.34 6.87
CA GLN A 455 32.24 -28.72 6.27
C GLN A 455 32.10 -27.20 6.14
N THR A 456 31.74 -26.55 7.24
CA THR A 456 31.49 -25.10 7.27
C THR A 456 32.76 -24.27 7.14
N SER A 457 32.62 -23.07 6.59
CA SER A 457 33.67 -22.06 6.51
C SER A 457 33.03 -20.69 6.72
N GLU A 458 33.56 -19.92 7.66
CA GLU A 458 33.04 -18.60 8.00
C GLU A 458 33.97 -17.52 7.42
N VAL A 459 33.39 -16.55 6.73
CA VAL A 459 34.10 -15.44 6.10
C VAL A 459 33.42 -14.15 6.51
N SER A 460 34.17 -13.26 7.17
CA SER A 460 33.71 -11.91 7.50
C SER A 460 34.43 -10.87 6.65
N GLY A 461 33.74 -9.79 6.28
CA GLY A 461 34.33 -8.71 5.49
C GLY A 461 33.39 -7.51 5.35
N ASN A 462 33.95 -6.38 4.93
CA ASN A 462 33.19 -5.15 4.72
C ASN A 462 32.77 -5.02 3.26
N ILE A 463 31.47 -4.88 3.00
CA ILE A 463 30.89 -4.68 1.68
C ILE A 463 30.13 -3.36 1.69
N ILE A 464 30.61 -2.37 0.91
CA ILE A 464 30.04 -1.01 0.83
C ILE A 464 29.86 -0.39 2.23
N GLY A 465 30.92 -0.45 3.04
CA GLY A 465 30.95 0.08 4.42
C GLY A 465 30.18 -0.72 5.47
N LYS A 466 29.36 -1.71 5.09
CA LYS A 466 28.66 -2.60 6.03
C LYS A 466 29.48 -3.86 6.30
N HIS A 467 29.61 -4.25 7.58
CA HIS A 467 30.20 -5.53 7.95
C HIS A 467 29.23 -6.68 7.63
N VAL A 468 29.70 -7.70 6.93
CA VAL A 468 28.92 -8.87 6.51
C VAL A 468 29.61 -10.14 7.01
N HIS A 469 28.82 -11.04 7.59
CA HIS A 469 29.23 -12.38 7.99
C HIS A 469 28.60 -13.42 7.08
N LEU A 470 29.43 -14.28 6.46
CA LEU A 470 29.01 -15.33 5.54
C LEU A 470 29.43 -16.70 6.08
N THR A 471 28.47 -17.55 6.42
CA THR A 471 28.70 -18.98 6.71
C THR A 471 28.43 -19.79 5.45
N LEU A 472 29.47 -20.35 4.85
CA LEU A 472 29.38 -21.35 3.78
C LEU A 472 29.44 -22.77 4.37
N GLY A 473 28.94 -23.75 3.62
CA GLY A 473 28.98 -25.17 4.00
C GLY A 473 28.12 -26.03 3.06
N ARG A 474 28.00 -27.33 3.36
CA ARG A 474 27.32 -28.32 2.52
C ARG A 474 26.16 -29.00 3.26
N SER A 475 24.97 -29.00 2.67
CA SER A 475 23.86 -29.87 3.08
C SER A 475 23.65 -30.94 2.02
N GLN A 476 23.85 -32.21 2.39
CA GLN A 476 23.67 -33.35 1.48
C GLN A 476 22.21 -33.44 0.99
N LEU A 477 21.26 -33.26 1.91
CA LEU A 477 19.82 -33.30 1.62
C LEU A 477 19.38 -32.20 0.64
N GLU A 478 19.89 -30.98 0.79
CA GLU A 478 19.54 -29.89 -0.14
C GLU A 478 20.28 -30.04 -1.48
N PHE A 479 21.48 -30.65 -1.49
CA PHE A 479 22.18 -30.98 -2.73
C PHE A 479 21.45 -32.04 -3.56
N GLU A 480 20.96 -33.12 -2.92
CA GLU A 480 20.17 -34.17 -3.56
C GLU A 480 18.83 -33.65 -4.11
N HIS A 481 18.21 -32.69 -3.42
CA HIS A 481 17.03 -31.96 -3.94
C HIS A 481 17.36 -30.84 -4.94
N ALA A 482 18.64 -30.59 -5.23
CA ALA A 482 19.15 -29.46 -6.00
C ALA A 482 18.67 -28.06 -5.50
N ASN A 483 18.39 -27.97 -4.21
CA ASN A 483 18.03 -26.76 -3.45
C ASN A 483 19.28 -26.10 -2.82
N CYS A 484 20.45 -26.17 -3.46
CA CYS A 484 21.62 -25.40 -3.02
C CYS A 484 21.46 -23.91 -3.35
N GLY A 485 21.76 -23.04 -2.39
CA GLY A 485 21.57 -21.60 -2.54
C GLY A 485 22.08 -20.76 -1.37
N ILE A 486 22.01 -19.44 -1.53
CA ILE A 486 22.35 -18.46 -0.51
C ILE A 486 21.04 -17.98 0.17
N PHE A 487 21.06 -17.87 1.49
CA PHE A 487 19.98 -17.29 2.30
C PHE A 487 20.48 -15.96 2.87
N LEU A 488 19.83 -14.85 2.52
CA LEU A 488 20.24 -13.50 2.88
C LEU A 488 19.37 -12.94 3.99
N TYR A 489 19.98 -12.63 5.12
CA TYR A 489 19.32 -12.12 6.33
C TYR A 489 19.70 -10.67 6.60
N TRP A 490 18.71 -9.84 6.94
CA TRP A 490 18.86 -8.46 7.39
C TRP A 490 18.19 -8.33 8.75
N HIS A 491 18.89 -7.81 9.79
CA HIS A 491 18.42 -7.84 11.20
C HIS A 491 17.93 -9.22 11.68
N GLY A 492 18.63 -10.28 11.21
CA GLY A 492 18.29 -11.67 11.49
C GLY A 492 17.03 -12.19 10.78
N ARG A 493 16.39 -11.40 9.92
CA ARG A 493 15.17 -11.74 9.17
C ARG A 493 15.47 -12.06 7.71
N LEU A 494 14.88 -13.15 7.19
CA LEU A 494 15.17 -13.69 5.84
C LEU A 494 14.57 -12.82 4.72
N ILE A 495 15.41 -12.10 3.99
CA ILE A 495 14.96 -11.23 2.89
C ILE A 495 14.88 -11.99 1.57
N GLU A 496 15.93 -12.74 1.21
CA GLU A 496 15.98 -13.50 -0.04
C GLU A 496 16.57 -14.89 0.13
N VAL A 497 16.08 -15.83 -0.69
CA VAL A 497 16.68 -17.14 -0.90
C VAL A 497 16.99 -17.28 -2.39
N ASN A 498 18.26 -17.44 -2.73
CA ASN A 498 18.76 -17.49 -4.10
C ASN A 498 19.36 -18.87 -4.40
N PHE A 499 18.58 -19.75 -5.03
CA PHE A 499 18.98 -21.10 -5.40
C PHE A 499 19.75 -21.11 -6.72
N CYS A 500 21.08 -21.16 -6.64
CA CYS A 500 21.97 -21.22 -7.80
C CYS A 500 22.88 -22.44 -7.73
N PHE A 501 22.60 -23.45 -8.56
CA PHE A 501 23.38 -24.69 -8.57
C PHE A 501 24.76 -24.49 -9.23
N MET A 502 24.88 -23.56 -10.18
CA MET A 502 26.11 -23.35 -10.96
C MET A 502 27.30 -22.81 -10.13
N MET A 503 27.04 -22.17 -8.99
CA MET A 503 28.11 -21.73 -8.07
C MET A 503 28.99 -22.88 -7.55
N PHE A 504 28.46 -24.10 -7.49
CA PHE A 504 29.10 -25.22 -6.79
C PHE A 504 29.99 -26.10 -7.67
N LEU A 505 30.15 -25.77 -8.96
CA LEU A 505 31.02 -26.52 -9.89
C LEU A 505 32.51 -26.14 -9.80
N TYR A 506 32.84 -24.95 -9.23
CA TYR A 506 34.23 -24.44 -9.18
C TYR A 506 34.58 -23.87 -7.79
N PRO A 507 35.22 -24.65 -6.89
CA PRO A 507 35.36 -24.28 -5.49
C PRO A 507 36.24 -23.04 -5.24
N LEU A 508 37.26 -22.77 -6.07
CA LEU A 508 38.13 -21.58 -5.90
C LEU A 508 37.44 -20.25 -6.21
N GLN A 509 36.28 -20.24 -6.88
CA GLN A 509 35.53 -19.01 -7.19
C GLN A 509 34.39 -18.75 -6.19
N LEU A 510 34.09 -19.70 -5.30
CA LEU A 510 32.83 -19.74 -4.55
C LEU A 510 32.70 -18.58 -3.55
N VAL A 511 33.80 -18.17 -2.91
CA VAL A 511 33.83 -16.98 -2.03
C VAL A 511 33.65 -15.69 -2.85
N THR A 512 34.42 -15.52 -3.93
CA THR A 512 34.35 -14.32 -4.78
C THR A 512 32.97 -14.15 -5.42
N VAL A 513 32.33 -15.24 -5.86
CA VAL A 513 30.97 -15.19 -6.42
C VAL A 513 29.93 -14.98 -5.33
N ALA A 514 30.07 -15.56 -4.13
CA ALA A 514 29.18 -15.25 -3.01
C ALA A 514 29.26 -13.77 -2.61
N PHE A 515 30.47 -13.19 -2.51
CA PHE A 515 30.67 -11.76 -2.29
C PHE A 515 30.12 -10.92 -3.43
N LEU A 516 30.24 -11.36 -4.69
CA LEU A 516 29.64 -10.67 -5.84
C LEU A 516 28.10 -10.70 -5.81
N CYS A 517 27.49 -11.82 -5.44
CA CYS A 517 26.04 -11.92 -5.24
C CYS A 517 25.56 -11.01 -4.12
N VAL A 518 26.27 -10.96 -2.98
CA VAL A 518 25.95 -10.04 -1.88
C VAL A 518 26.20 -8.58 -2.26
N PHE A 519 27.21 -8.27 -3.07
CA PHE A 519 27.50 -6.93 -3.59
C PHE A 519 26.41 -6.46 -4.57
N ILE A 520 26.00 -7.31 -5.51
CA ILE A 520 24.87 -7.05 -6.42
C ILE A 520 23.59 -6.85 -5.61
N PHE A 521 23.32 -7.69 -4.61
CA PHE A 521 22.18 -7.54 -3.71
C PHE A 521 22.22 -6.20 -2.95
N LEU A 522 23.35 -5.84 -2.32
CA LEU A 522 23.52 -4.59 -1.58
C LEU A 522 23.49 -3.33 -2.45
N ILE A 523 23.64 -3.44 -3.78
CA ILE A 523 23.47 -2.34 -4.74
C ILE A 523 22.02 -2.26 -5.26
N LEU A 524 21.37 -3.40 -5.50
CA LEU A 524 20.01 -3.44 -6.08
C LEU A 524 18.89 -3.35 -5.03
N TYR A 525 19.08 -3.83 -3.80
CA TYR A 525 18.04 -3.73 -2.76
C TYR A 525 17.76 -2.30 -2.24
N PRO A 526 18.75 -1.38 -2.14
CA PRO A 526 18.45 0.02 -1.89
C PRO A 526 17.52 0.63 -2.95
N ILE A 527 17.59 0.17 -4.20
CA ILE A 527 16.68 0.59 -5.27
C ILE A 527 15.30 -0.03 -5.03
N PHE A 528 15.21 -1.36 -4.91
CA PHE A 528 13.95 -2.07 -4.69
C PHE A 528 13.18 -1.68 -3.41
N PHE A 529 13.84 -1.19 -2.36
CA PHE A 529 13.18 -0.65 -1.16
C PHE A 529 12.93 0.87 -1.19
N ASN A 530 13.64 1.63 -2.03
CA ASN A 530 13.32 3.04 -2.27
C ASN A 530 12.14 3.21 -3.23
N ASP A 531 11.97 2.33 -4.22
CA ASP A 531 10.88 2.38 -5.22
C ASP A 531 9.47 2.09 -4.63
N ILE A 532 9.38 1.70 -3.35
CA ILE A 532 8.12 1.62 -2.59
C ILE A 532 7.77 3.01 -1.97
N GLY A 533 8.67 3.99 -2.09
CA GLY A 533 8.57 5.33 -1.51
C GLY A 533 8.45 6.46 -2.53
N VAL A 534 7.28 6.54 -3.20
CA VAL A 534 6.81 7.66 -4.05
C VAL A 534 7.46 7.78 -5.43
N ASN A 535 6.62 7.59 -6.46
CA ASN A 535 6.43 8.55 -7.55
C ASN A 535 4.97 9.04 -7.49
#